data_AF-A0A842NQL9-F1
#
_entry.id   AF-A0A842NQL9-F1
#
_cell.length_a   1.000
_cell.length_b   1.000
_cell.length_c   1.000
_cell.angle_alpha   90.00
_cell.angle_beta   90.00
_cell.angle_gamma   90.00
#
_symmetry.space_group_name_H-M   'P 1'
#
loop_
_entity.id
_entity.type
_entity.pdbx_description
1 polymer ?
#
loop_
_entity_poly.entity_id
_entity_poly.type
_entity_poly.pdbx_seq_one_letter_code
_entity_poly.pdbx_strand_id
1 'polypeptide(L)'
;MFIDGILYGHFHTPLGDSRLGYLAFSKDYGISWERVGFYDYNDVPTEDSSPWSAKYTGEKRQSRVGSNFRCMFFINYGMNYELNEDGYVYALGIGREWGWNEGIYLARVKRESVLEYDSYEYCVTLKNGQPFWSQLEKKAQPLEGLNTFGQFSSIYHPDLDRYLIMNAENVYDAPNPWGPWTCAGNWVQEGWHGYQPGIISKFSENNTFWFTISGQPPLGNEVEYALNLGKIIMETN
;
A
#
# COMPACT_ATOMS: atom_id res chain seq x y z
N MET A 1 1.75 -0.61 10.17
CA MET A 1 1.73 0.76 10.71
C MET A 1 1.55 0.69 12.23
N PHE A 2 2.27 1.47 13.02
CA PHE A 2 2.20 1.41 14.49
C PHE A 2 1.66 2.73 15.05
N ILE A 3 0.54 2.65 15.78
CA ILE A 3 -0.18 3.80 16.34
C ILE A 3 -0.60 3.44 17.77
N ASP A 4 -0.26 4.30 18.75
CA ASP A 4 -0.73 4.20 20.14
C ASP A 4 -0.53 2.81 20.78
N GLY A 5 0.60 2.17 20.51
CA GLY A 5 0.92 0.84 21.06
C GLY A 5 0.34 -0.33 20.26
N ILE A 6 -0.36 -0.08 19.16
CA ILE A 6 -1.02 -1.09 18.34
C ILE A 6 -0.37 -1.12 16.95
N LEU A 7 0.03 -2.31 16.52
CA LEU A 7 0.49 -2.57 15.16
C LEU A 7 -0.72 -2.96 14.30
N TYR A 8 -1.03 -2.14 13.30
CA TYR A 8 -2.06 -2.39 12.30
C TYR A 8 -1.42 -2.89 11.01
N GLY A 9 -2.08 -3.85 10.36
CA GLY A 9 -1.72 -4.35 9.05
C GLY A 9 -2.95 -4.58 8.19
N HIS A 10 -2.81 -4.29 6.91
CA HIS A 10 -3.69 -4.85 5.89
C HIS A 10 -3.03 -6.12 5.35
N PHE A 11 -3.81 -7.18 5.22
CA PHE A 11 -3.37 -8.46 4.71
C PHE A 11 -4.26 -8.87 3.56
N HIS A 12 -3.76 -9.76 2.70
CA HIS A 12 -4.59 -10.43 1.74
C HIS A 12 -4.31 -11.92 1.70
N THR A 13 -5.26 -12.69 1.20
CA THR A 13 -5.13 -14.12 1.01
C THR A 13 -5.86 -14.60 -0.24
N PRO A 14 -5.38 -15.69 -0.89
CA PRO A 14 -4.04 -16.26 -0.75
C PRO A 14 -2.95 -15.35 -1.37
N LEU A 15 -1.69 -15.71 -1.11
CA LEU A 15 -0.53 -15.13 -1.80
C LEU A 15 -0.58 -15.47 -3.30
N GLY A 16 -0.03 -14.57 -4.12
CA GLY A 16 -0.08 -14.57 -5.58
C GLY A 16 -1.46 -14.21 -6.15
N ASP A 17 -2.50 -14.27 -5.34
CA ASP A 17 -3.87 -14.26 -5.81
C ASP A 17 -4.82 -13.66 -4.76
N SER A 18 -4.67 -12.34 -4.52
CA SER A 18 -5.42 -11.59 -3.51
C SER A 18 -6.94 -11.67 -3.74
N ARG A 19 -7.60 -12.60 -3.04
CA ARG A 19 -9.05 -12.83 -3.08
C ARG A 19 -9.75 -12.05 -1.98
N LEU A 20 -9.22 -12.13 -0.78
CA LEU A 20 -9.73 -11.47 0.41
C LEU A 20 -8.65 -10.51 0.89
N GLY A 21 -8.93 -9.21 0.89
CA GLY A 21 -8.17 -8.21 1.64
C GLY A 21 -8.84 -7.98 2.98
N TYR A 22 -8.10 -7.90 4.08
CA TYR A 22 -8.67 -7.77 5.42
C TYR A 22 -7.68 -7.05 6.36
N LEU A 23 -8.20 -6.55 7.47
CA LEU A 23 -7.40 -5.88 8.48
C LEU A 23 -6.97 -6.89 9.55
N ALA A 24 -5.81 -6.68 10.14
CA ALA A 24 -5.46 -7.32 11.39
C ALA A 24 -4.66 -6.36 12.25
N PHE A 25 -4.69 -6.59 13.55
CA PHE A 25 -3.89 -5.81 14.49
C PHE A 25 -3.20 -6.70 15.53
N SER A 26 -2.15 -6.14 16.12
CA SER A 26 -1.36 -6.77 17.16
C SER A 26 -1.08 -5.76 18.28
N LYS A 27 -1.20 -6.22 19.52
CA LYS A 27 -0.89 -5.45 20.75
C LYS A 27 0.42 -5.88 21.40
N ASP A 28 1.15 -6.80 20.76
CA ASP A 28 2.36 -7.46 21.29
C ASP A 28 3.49 -7.47 20.25
N TYR A 29 3.58 -6.39 19.46
CA TYR A 29 4.63 -6.19 18.46
C TYR A 29 4.70 -7.28 17.38
N GLY A 30 3.55 -7.81 16.98
CA GLY A 30 3.40 -8.76 15.89
C GLY A 30 3.59 -10.22 16.28
N ILE A 31 3.68 -10.55 17.58
CA ILE A 31 3.75 -11.94 18.06
C ILE A 31 2.40 -12.63 17.82
N SER A 32 1.30 -11.96 18.12
CA SER A 32 -0.07 -12.43 17.85
C SER A 32 -0.88 -11.38 17.08
N TRP A 33 -1.84 -11.87 16.30
CA TRP A 33 -2.67 -11.04 15.42
C TRP A 33 -4.14 -11.40 15.56
N GLU A 34 -4.97 -10.38 15.75
CA GLU A 34 -6.42 -10.46 15.68
C GLU A 34 -6.86 -9.99 14.30
N ARG A 35 -7.65 -10.82 13.61
CA ARG A 35 -8.13 -10.57 12.24
C ARG A 35 -9.51 -9.94 12.30
N VAL A 36 -9.71 -8.86 11.55
CA VAL A 36 -10.97 -8.12 11.45
C VAL A 36 -11.54 -8.33 10.05
N GLY A 37 -12.82 -8.71 9.96
CA GLY A 37 -13.51 -9.00 8.70
C GLY A 37 -12.96 -10.18 7.89
N PHE A 38 -12.09 -11.00 8.48
CA PHE A 38 -11.59 -12.23 7.86
C PHE A 38 -12.67 -13.32 7.88
N TYR A 39 -12.83 -14.02 6.77
CA TYR A 39 -13.63 -15.23 6.67
C TYR A 39 -12.89 -16.22 5.77
N ASP A 40 -13.10 -17.52 5.98
CA ASP A 40 -12.40 -18.53 5.19
C ASP A 40 -12.97 -18.64 3.77
N TYR A 41 -12.22 -19.20 2.84
CA TYR A 41 -12.60 -19.18 1.41
C TYR A 41 -13.96 -19.86 1.14
N ASN A 42 -14.32 -20.86 1.96
CA ASN A 42 -15.58 -21.60 1.81
C ASN A 42 -16.72 -21.01 2.65
N ASP A 43 -16.45 -19.96 3.42
CA ASP A 43 -17.44 -19.34 4.29
C ASP A 43 -18.32 -18.36 3.51
N VAL A 44 -19.55 -18.17 4.00
CA VAL A 44 -20.44 -17.14 3.50
C VAL A 44 -20.07 -15.83 4.20
N PRO A 45 -19.71 -14.76 3.46
CA PRO A 45 -19.43 -13.46 4.07
C PRO A 45 -20.65 -12.97 4.87
N THR A 46 -20.38 -12.44 6.06
CA THR A 46 -21.35 -11.76 6.92
C THR A 46 -21.31 -10.25 6.70
N GLU A 47 -22.18 -9.50 7.39
CA GLU A 47 -22.14 -8.03 7.37
C GLU A 47 -20.81 -7.46 7.91
N ASP A 48 -20.19 -8.12 8.89
CA ASP A 48 -18.89 -7.73 9.45
C ASP A 48 -17.69 -8.12 8.59
N SER A 49 -17.92 -8.80 7.47
CA SER A 49 -16.84 -9.25 6.58
C SER A 49 -16.22 -8.08 5.83
N SER A 50 -14.92 -8.19 5.56
CA SER A 50 -14.18 -7.14 4.86
C SER A 50 -14.83 -6.79 3.51
N PRO A 51 -15.09 -5.50 3.23
CA PRO A 51 -15.59 -5.05 1.94
C PRO A 51 -14.55 -5.21 0.83
N TRP A 52 -13.27 -5.33 1.20
CA TRP A 52 -12.14 -5.38 0.27
C TRP A 52 -11.88 -6.77 -0.27
N SER A 53 -12.92 -7.42 -0.77
CA SER A 53 -12.88 -8.80 -1.24
C SER A 53 -13.30 -8.90 -2.70
N ALA A 54 -12.78 -9.91 -3.38
CA ALA A 54 -13.26 -10.29 -4.70
C ALA A 54 -14.64 -10.93 -4.55
N LYS A 55 -15.58 -10.56 -5.42
CA LYS A 55 -16.90 -11.19 -5.48
C LYS A 55 -16.86 -12.26 -6.56
N TYR A 56 -17.14 -13.50 -6.19
CA TYR A 56 -17.25 -14.60 -7.14
C TYR A 56 -18.62 -14.58 -7.80
N THR A 57 -18.64 -14.41 -9.13
CA THR A 57 -19.84 -14.62 -9.94
C THR A 57 -19.63 -15.86 -10.81
N GLY A 58 -19.90 -17.06 -10.28
CA GLY A 58 -19.93 -18.32 -11.03
C GLY A 58 -18.78 -19.31 -10.77
N GLU A 59 -18.83 -20.45 -11.48
CA GLU A 59 -18.02 -21.65 -11.22
C GLU A 59 -16.54 -21.58 -11.67
N LYS A 60 -16.12 -20.55 -12.44
CA LYS A 60 -14.76 -20.47 -13.01
C LYS A 60 -13.93 -19.30 -12.50
N ARG A 61 -12.71 -19.63 -12.05
CA ARG A 61 -11.71 -18.81 -11.33
C ARG A 61 -11.13 -17.59 -12.06
N GLN A 62 -11.64 -17.18 -13.22
CA GLN A 62 -10.97 -16.24 -14.13
C GLN A 62 -11.68 -14.90 -14.39
N SER A 63 -12.98 -14.74 -14.10
CA SER A 63 -13.65 -13.44 -14.18
C SER A 63 -13.81 -12.86 -12.77
N ARG A 64 -12.85 -12.04 -12.33
CA ARG A 64 -12.90 -11.43 -10.98
C ARG A 64 -13.24 -9.97 -11.08
N VAL A 65 -14.45 -9.64 -10.62
CA VAL A 65 -14.85 -8.30 -10.23
C VAL A 65 -14.64 -8.24 -8.71
N GLY A 66 -13.91 -7.25 -8.23
CA GLY A 66 -13.58 -7.15 -6.81
C GLY A 66 -13.09 -5.77 -6.46
N SER A 67 -12.93 -5.53 -5.17
CA SER A 67 -12.41 -4.26 -4.69
C SER A 67 -11.01 -3.97 -5.26
N ASN A 68 -10.74 -2.69 -5.52
CA ASN A 68 -9.41 -2.16 -5.84
C ASN A 68 -8.56 -1.95 -4.59
N PHE A 69 -9.10 -2.28 -3.42
CA PHE A 69 -8.45 -2.18 -2.11
C PHE A 69 -8.15 -3.56 -1.52
N ARG A 70 -8.09 -4.60 -2.36
CA ARG A 70 -7.73 -5.96 -1.93
C ARG A 70 -6.31 -6.05 -1.38
N CYS A 71 -5.38 -5.26 -1.92
CA CYS A 71 -4.04 -5.09 -1.38
C CYS A 71 -3.85 -3.61 -1.04
N MET A 72 -3.83 -3.28 0.27
CA MET A 72 -3.61 -1.92 0.73
C MET A 72 -2.25 -1.74 1.39
N PHE A 73 -1.69 -0.57 1.20
CA PHE A 73 -0.40 -0.14 1.73
C PHE A 73 -0.62 1.16 2.50
N PHE A 74 -0.51 1.11 3.83
CA PHE A 74 -0.62 2.30 4.66
C PHE A 74 0.58 3.23 4.41
N ILE A 75 0.31 4.52 4.20
CA ILE A 75 1.35 5.55 4.20
C ILE A 75 1.86 5.69 5.63
N ASN A 76 3.15 5.45 5.85
CA ASN A 76 3.76 5.54 7.17
C ASN A 76 4.25 6.97 7.47
N TYR A 77 3.74 7.57 8.56
CA TYR A 77 4.07 8.94 9.00
C TYR A 77 5.13 8.92 10.12
N GLY A 78 6.23 8.22 9.90
CA GLY A 78 7.36 8.18 10.85
C GLY A 78 7.12 7.32 12.08
N MET A 79 7.89 7.57 13.14
CA MET A 79 7.85 6.78 14.37
C MET A 79 6.51 6.98 15.07
N ASN A 80 5.85 5.88 15.46
CA ASN A 80 4.54 5.91 16.14
C ASN A 80 3.46 6.75 15.41
N TYR A 81 3.61 6.95 14.09
CA TYR A 81 2.70 7.77 13.30
C TYR A 81 2.62 9.25 13.75
N GLU A 82 3.68 9.75 14.41
CA GLU A 82 3.68 11.07 15.04
C GLU A 82 3.64 12.24 14.06
N LEU A 83 4.05 12.03 12.80
CA LEU A 83 4.02 13.06 11.76
C LEU A 83 2.65 13.19 11.10
N ASN A 84 1.63 12.44 11.56
CA ASN A 84 0.27 12.57 11.06
C ASN A 84 -0.42 13.79 11.69
N GLU A 85 -0.49 14.89 10.94
CA GLU A 85 -1.04 16.15 11.43
C GLU A 85 -2.55 16.29 11.23
N ASP A 86 -3.11 15.62 10.23
CA ASP A 86 -4.52 15.78 9.84
C ASP A 86 -5.48 14.77 10.50
N GLY A 87 -4.93 13.83 11.29
CA GLY A 87 -5.68 12.80 12.00
C GLY A 87 -6.20 11.65 11.13
N TYR A 88 -5.83 11.61 9.84
CA TYR A 88 -6.24 10.55 8.93
C TYR A 88 -5.10 9.56 8.66
N VAL A 89 -5.44 8.27 8.71
CA VAL A 89 -4.63 7.20 8.16
C VAL A 89 -4.94 7.07 6.68
N TYR A 90 -3.91 7.22 5.84
CA TYR A 90 -4.02 7.06 4.39
C TYR A 90 -3.52 5.68 3.96
N ALA A 91 -4.21 5.09 2.98
CA ALA A 91 -3.87 3.80 2.43
C ALA A 91 -4.03 3.79 0.92
N LEU A 92 -3.00 3.28 0.24
CA LEU A 92 -2.96 3.13 -1.20
C LEU A 92 -3.38 1.70 -1.57
N GLY A 93 -4.27 1.55 -2.54
CA GLY A 93 -4.90 0.28 -2.89
C GLY A 93 -4.59 -0.18 -4.32
N ILE A 94 -4.37 -1.48 -4.48
CA ILE A 94 -4.44 -2.18 -5.77
C ILE A 94 -5.32 -3.42 -5.64
N GLY A 95 -5.95 -3.81 -6.74
CA GLY A 95 -6.82 -4.98 -6.75
C GLY A 95 -6.05 -6.31 -6.77
N ARG A 96 -4.80 -6.34 -7.23
CA ARG A 96 -4.03 -7.58 -7.36
C ARG A 96 -2.61 -7.41 -6.84
N GLU A 97 -2.08 -8.46 -6.22
CA GLU A 97 -0.69 -8.47 -5.75
C GLU A 97 0.33 -8.38 -6.90
N TRP A 98 0.00 -8.99 -8.04
CA TRP A 98 0.85 -9.10 -9.24
C TRP A 98 0.02 -8.93 -10.51
N GLY A 99 0.66 -8.49 -11.58
CA GLY A 99 -0.01 -8.30 -12.86
C GLY A 99 -1.07 -7.20 -12.81
N TRP A 100 -0.93 -6.26 -11.87
CA TRP A 100 -1.76 -5.07 -11.81
C TRP A 100 -1.31 -4.12 -12.91
N ASN A 101 -2.24 -3.63 -13.72
CA ASN A 101 -1.93 -2.71 -14.82
C ASN A 101 -2.94 -1.55 -14.89
N GLU A 102 -3.74 -1.40 -13.84
CA GLU A 102 -4.55 -0.19 -13.63
C GLU A 102 -3.73 0.84 -12.84
N GLY A 103 -4.38 1.87 -12.30
CA GLY A 103 -3.73 2.82 -11.40
C GLY A 103 -3.78 2.40 -9.93
N ILE A 104 -3.14 3.22 -9.07
CA ILE A 104 -3.18 3.06 -7.62
C ILE A 104 -4.33 3.91 -7.07
N TYR A 105 -5.13 3.33 -6.18
CA TYR A 105 -6.30 3.98 -5.58
C TYR A 105 -5.97 4.51 -4.18
N LEU A 106 -6.74 5.47 -3.67
CA LEU A 106 -6.54 6.05 -2.34
C LEU A 106 -7.78 5.90 -1.46
N ALA A 107 -7.55 5.44 -0.24
CA ALA A 107 -8.51 5.47 0.84
C ALA A 107 -7.93 6.21 2.05
N ARG A 108 -8.81 6.69 2.92
CA ARG A 108 -8.44 7.19 4.24
C ARG A 108 -9.45 6.79 5.29
N VAL A 109 -9.02 6.84 6.54
CA VAL A 109 -9.87 6.61 7.71
C VAL A 109 -9.35 7.47 8.86
N LYS A 110 -10.21 7.86 9.79
CA LYS A 110 -9.72 8.51 11.02
C LYS A 110 -8.85 7.55 11.82
N ARG A 111 -7.80 8.09 12.44
CA ARG A 111 -6.82 7.32 13.25
C ARG A 111 -7.49 6.40 14.28
N GLU A 112 -8.54 6.86 14.94
CA GLU A 112 -9.27 6.12 15.96
C GLU A 112 -10.22 5.04 15.40
N SER A 113 -10.40 4.99 14.08
CA SER A 113 -11.39 4.13 13.41
C SER A 113 -10.76 3.17 12.39
N VAL A 114 -9.45 2.90 12.50
CA VAL A 114 -8.72 2.06 11.53
C VAL A 114 -9.33 0.67 11.36
N LEU A 115 -9.95 0.10 12.40
CA LEU A 115 -10.58 -1.22 12.34
C LEU A 115 -12.03 -1.21 11.86
N GLU A 116 -12.61 -0.02 11.64
CA GLU A 116 -14.03 0.16 11.33
C GLU A 116 -14.23 0.36 9.83
N TYR A 117 -14.57 -0.70 9.10
CA TYR A 117 -14.69 -0.66 7.63
C TYR A 117 -15.62 0.44 7.09
N ASP A 118 -16.76 0.66 7.73
CA ASP A 118 -17.74 1.68 7.33
C ASP A 118 -17.25 3.12 7.55
N SER A 119 -16.15 3.31 8.29
CA SER A 119 -15.53 4.61 8.51
C SER A 119 -14.54 5.00 7.39
N TYR A 120 -14.24 4.09 6.47
CA TYR A 120 -13.33 4.38 5.37
C TYR A 120 -13.97 5.27 4.29
N GLU A 121 -13.18 6.22 3.83
CA GLU A 121 -13.49 7.13 2.74
C GLU A 121 -12.54 6.86 1.57
N TYR A 122 -13.07 6.86 0.35
CA TYR A 122 -12.35 6.53 -0.87
C TYR A 122 -12.30 7.73 -1.82
N CYS A 123 -11.12 8.01 -2.38
CA CYS A 123 -10.90 9.15 -3.26
C CYS A 123 -11.57 8.88 -4.62
N VAL A 124 -12.62 9.64 -4.92
CA VAL A 124 -13.40 9.51 -6.16
C VAL A 124 -12.77 10.32 -7.28
N THR A 125 -12.27 11.52 -6.99
CA THR A 125 -11.67 12.41 -7.97
C THR A 125 -10.97 13.56 -7.25
N LEU A 126 -10.17 14.34 -7.97
CA LEU A 126 -9.63 15.60 -7.49
C LEU A 126 -10.45 16.76 -8.08
N LYS A 127 -10.99 17.61 -7.22
CA LYS A 127 -11.65 18.86 -7.61
C LYS A 127 -10.76 20.02 -7.15
N ASN A 128 -10.21 20.77 -8.11
CA ASN A 128 -9.29 21.89 -7.84
C ASN A 128 -8.07 21.46 -6.98
N GLY A 129 -7.50 20.28 -7.26
CA GLY A 129 -6.36 19.73 -6.52
C GLY A 129 -6.70 19.16 -5.14
N GLN A 130 -7.98 19.13 -4.75
CA GLN A 130 -8.44 18.60 -3.48
C GLN A 130 -9.27 17.33 -3.68
N PRO A 131 -9.13 16.31 -2.82
CA PRO A 131 -9.81 15.05 -2.97
C PRO A 131 -11.30 15.18 -2.63
N PHE A 132 -12.14 14.59 -3.48
CA PHE A 132 -13.55 14.33 -3.17
C PHE A 132 -13.71 12.89 -2.67
N TRP A 133 -14.28 12.75 -1.48
CA TRP A 133 -14.37 11.49 -0.76
C TRP A 133 -15.77 10.87 -0.84
N SER A 134 -15.82 9.54 -0.86
CA SER A 134 -17.05 8.75 -0.85
C SER A 134 -16.87 7.55 0.08
N GLN A 135 -17.92 7.14 0.81
CA GLN A 135 -17.89 5.89 1.58
C GLN A 135 -18.07 4.63 0.70
N LEU A 136 -18.36 4.80 -0.59
CA LEU A 136 -18.51 3.70 -1.54
C LEU A 136 -17.21 3.47 -2.32
N GLU A 137 -16.49 2.39 -2.01
CA GLU A 137 -15.21 2.01 -2.66
C GLU A 137 -15.31 1.93 -4.20
N LYS A 138 -16.44 1.45 -4.72
CA LYS A 138 -16.68 1.31 -6.17
C LYS A 138 -16.70 2.63 -6.93
N LYS A 139 -16.78 3.76 -6.23
CA LYS A 139 -16.70 5.10 -6.83
C LYS A 139 -15.28 5.62 -6.89
N ALA A 140 -14.31 4.96 -6.24
CA ALA A 140 -12.93 5.39 -6.24
C ALA A 140 -12.36 5.42 -7.66
N GLN A 141 -11.48 6.37 -7.92
CA GLN A 141 -10.73 6.46 -9.17
C GLN A 141 -9.23 6.33 -8.86
N PRO A 142 -8.43 5.83 -9.82
CA PRO A 142 -6.99 5.80 -9.65
C PRO A 142 -6.42 7.23 -9.54
N LEU A 143 -5.39 7.39 -8.73
CA LEU A 143 -4.62 8.62 -8.64
C LEU A 143 -3.81 8.82 -9.93
N GLU A 144 -3.85 10.04 -10.46
CA GLU A 144 -3.11 10.42 -11.66
C GLU A 144 -1.59 10.36 -11.41
N GLY A 145 -0.83 9.94 -12.43
CA GLY A 145 0.64 9.88 -12.37
C GLY A 145 1.22 8.67 -11.62
N LEU A 146 0.37 7.84 -11.02
CA LEU A 146 0.79 6.63 -10.29
C LEU A 146 0.40 5.34 -11.01
N ASN A 147 1.36 4.43 -11.09
CA ASN A 147 1.13 3.06 -11.52
C ASN A 147 2.07 2.10 -10.79
N THR A 148 1.72 0.82 -10.85
CA THR A 148 2.56 -0.27 -10.35
C THR A 148 2.14 -1.56 -11.00
N PHE A 149 3.10 -2.47 -11.17
CA PHE A 149 2.83 -3.84 -11.59
C PHE A 149 2.38 -4.75 -10.42
N GLY A 150 2.78 -4.40 -9.20
CA GLY A 150 2.55 -5.20 -8.01
C GLY A 150 2.72 -4.41 -6.71
N GLN A 151 3.12 -5.11 -5.65
CA GLN A 151 3.28 -4.49 -4.34
C GLN A 151 4.32 -3.37 -4.32
N PHE A 152 4.12 -2.41 -3.42
CA PHE A 152 4.99 -1.25 -3.22
C PHE A 152 5.01 -0.83 -1.74
N SER A 153 5.83 0.14 -1.40
CA SER A 153 5.90 0.72 -0.07
C SER A 153 5.74 2.24 -0.13
N SER A 154 5.18 2.83 0.92
CA SER A 154 4.86 4.25 0.97
C SER A 154 5.14 4.87 2.33
N ILE A 155 5.73 6.06 2.34
CA ILE A 155 6.04 6.84 3.55
C ILE A 155 5.74 8.32 3.32
N TYR A 156 5.61 9.08 4.40
CA TYR A 156 5.88 10.51 4.40
C TYR A 156 7.34 10.74 4.83
N HIS A 157 8.08 11.54 4.05
CA HIS A 157 9.47 11.88 4.30
C HIS A 157 9.56 13.32 4.83
N PRO A 158 9.82 13.52 6.15
CA PRO A 158 9.69 14.83 6.78
C PRO A 158 10.67 15.88 6.21
N ASP A 159 11.93 15.52 6.01
CA ASP A 159 12.94 16.51 5.55
C ASP A 159 12.76 16.94 4.10
N LEU A 160 12.02 16.15 3.30
CA LEU A 160 11.67 16.51 1.93
C LEU A 160 10.30 17.21 1.86
N ASP A 161 9.48 17.10 2.90
CA ASP A 161 8.05 17.45 2.88
C ASP A 161 7.34 16.79 1.68
N ARG A 162 7.58 15.49 1.50
CA ARG A 162 7.01 14.69 0.40
C ARG A 162 6.50 13.34 0.86
N TYR A 163 5.43 12.91 0.22
CA TYR A 163 4.98 11.53 0.21
C TYR A 163 5.78 10.78 -0.83
N LEU A 164 6.30 9.60 -0.46
CA LEU A 164 7.09 8.75 -1.34
C LEU A 164 6.38 7.42 -1.54
N ILE A 165 6.40 6.92 -2.78
CA ILE A 165 6.04 5.55 -3.13
C ILE A 165 7.25 4.93 -3.83
N MET A 166 7.62 3.71 -3.43
CA MET A 166 8.63 2.93 -4.11
C MET A 166 8.01 1.60 -4.54
N ASN A 167 7.95 1.39 -5.86
CA ASN A 167 7.63 0.10 -6.45
C ASN A 167 8.92 -0.59 -6.93
N ALA A 168 8.78 -1.73 -7.60
CA ALA A 168 9.91 -2.56 -8.00
C ALA A 168 10.88 -1.88 -8.97
N GLU A 169 10.52 -0.74 -9.57
CA GLU A 169 11.30 -0.06 -10.61
C GLU A 169 11.52 1.43 -10.33
N ASN A 170 10.49 2.11 -9.81
CA ASN A 170 10.41 3.56 -9.76
C ASN A 170 10.13 4.06 -8.34
N VAL A 171 10.61 5.28 -8.08
CA VAL A 171 10.22 6.11 -6.95
C VAL A 171 9.29 7.21 -7.46
N TYR A 172 8.17 7.41 -6.78
CA TYR A 172 7.26 8.52 -7.02
C TYR A 172 7.23 9.42 -5.80
N ASP A 173 7.02 10.72 -6.04
CA ASP A 173 6.84 11.71 -4.99
C ASP A 173 5.55 12.54 -5.19
N ALA A 174 5.04 13.09 -4.09
CA ALA A 174 3.92 14.03 -4.11
C ALA A 174 3.94 14.97 -2.90
N PRO A 175 3.33 16.17 -3.00
CA PRO A 175 3.15 17.08 -1.86
C PRO A 175 1.99 16.65 -0.93
N ASN A 176 1.05 15.84 -1.40
CA ASN A 176 -0.08 15.35 -0.61
C ASN A 176 -0.30 13.84 -0.86
N PRO A 177 -1.00 13.10 0.02
CA PRO A 177 -1.31 11.69 -0.20
C PRO A 177 -2.07 11.42 -1.50
N TRP A 178 -2.87 12.41 -1.93
CA TRP A 178 -3.66 12.37 -3.16
C TRP A 178 -2.97 13.01 -4.37
N GLY A 179 -1.70 13.38 -4.26
CA GLY A 179 -0.91 13.93 -5.35
C GLY A 179 -0.85 15.47 -5.38
N PRO A 180 -0.52 16.07 -6.55
CA PRO A 180 -0.19 15.38 -7.80
C PRO A 180 1.07 14.52 -7.64
N TRP A 181 1.04 13.29 -8.16
CA TRP A 181 2.17 12.37 -8.09
C TRP A 181 3.04 12.47 -9.33
N THR A 182 4.35 12.45 -9.11
CA THR A 182 5.37 12.50 -10.16
C THR A 182 6.34 11.34 -10.03
N CYS A 183 6.80 10.77 -11.14
CA CYS A 183 7.91 9.82 -11.12
C CYS A 183 9.20 10.60 -10.84
N ALA A 184 9.76 10.42 -9.64
CA ALA A 184 10.99 11.08 -9.21
C ALA A 184 12.23 10.42 -9.80
N GLY A 185 12.15 9.13 -10.16
CA GLY A 185 13.22 8.43 -10.85
C GLY A 185 13.05 6.92 -10.90
N ASN A 186 13.81 6.28 -11.77
CA ASN A 186 14.01 4.84 -11.78
C ASN A 186 15.25 4.51 -10.93
N TRP A 187 15.16 3.47 -10.10
CA TRP A 187 16.25 3.10 -9.18
C TRP A 187 16.88 1.74 -9.52
N VAL A 188 16.30 1.01 -10.47
CA VAL A 188 16.74 -0.32 -10.88
C VAL A 188 17.83 -0.23 -11.96
N GLN A 189 18.89 -1.02 -11.81
CA GLN A 189 19.94 -1.14 -12.83
C GLN A 189 19.53 -2.15 -13.90
N GLU A 190 20.11 -2.03 -15.11
CA GLU A 190 19.86 -3.00 -16.18
C GLU A 190 20.18 -4.44 -15.72
N GLY A 191 19.24 -5.35 -15.94
CA GLY A 191 19.36 -6.76 -15.55
C GLY A 191 19.03 -7.07 -14.09
N TRP A 192 18.71 -6.07 -13.25
CA TRP A 192 18.13 -6.31 -11.92
C TRP A 192 16.64 -6.61 -12.03
N HIS A 193 16.21 -7.61 -11.26
CA HIS A 193 14.80 -7.88 -11.04
C HIS A 193 14.55 -8.07 -9.56
N GLY A 194 13.74 -7.19 -8.99
CA GLY A 194 13.33 -7.28 -7.60
C GLY A 194 11.84 -7.16 -7.41
N TYR A 195 11.38 -7.56 -6.24
CA TYR A 195 10.00 -7.56 -5.84
C TYR A 195 9.84 -7.29 -4.35
N GLN A 196 8.63 -6.86 -3.98
CA GLN A 196 8.25 -6.51 -2.61
C GLN A 196 9.21 -5.46 -1.99
N PRO A 197 9.36 -4.30 -2.64
CA PRO A 197 10.18 -3.22 -2.11
C PRO A 197 9.56 -2.68 -0.80
N GLY A 198 10.39 -2.44 0.21
CA GLY A 198 9.99 -1.97 1.53
C GLY A 198 10.82 -0.79 1.97
N ILE A 199 10.25 0.42 2.02
CA ILE A 199 10.94 1.59 2.55
C ILE A 199 11.06 1.46 4.08
N ILE A 200 12.26 1.71 4.61
CA ILE A 200 12.53 1.71 6.05
C ILE A 200 12.40 3.15 6.57
N SER A 201 11.19 3.51 6.98
CA SER A 201 10.86 4.88 7.41
C SER A 201 11.70 5.38 8.60
N LYS A 202 12.19 4.48 9.47
CA LYS A 202 12.99 4.83 10.65
C LYS A 202 14.30 5.55 10.30
N PHE A 203 14.83 5.33 9.11
CA PHE A 203 16.12 5.88 8.65
C PHE A 203 15.94 6.74 7.40
N SER A 204 14.86 7.51 7.36
CA SER A 204 14.58 8.47 6.28
C SER A 204 14.91 9.88 6.76
N GLU A 205 16.06 10.42 6.33
CA GLU A 205 16.63 11.68 6.80
C GLU A 205 17.50 12.32 5.70
N ASN A 206 17.64 13.65 5.75
CA ASN A 206 18.55 14.46 4.93
C ASN A 206 18.51 14.09 3.44
N ASN A 207 17.33 13.99 2.84
CA ASN A 207 17.05 13.53 1.46
C ASN A 207 17.29 12.05 1.14
N THR A 208 17.55 11.21 2.14
CA THR A 208 17.86 9.79 1.94
C THR A 208 16.86 8.88 2.62
N PHE A 209 16.69 7.68 2.08
CA PHE A 209 15.99 6.60 2.77
C PHE A 209 16.61 5.24 2.45
N TRP A 210 16.51 4.33 3.41
CA TRP A 210 16.89 2.93 3.23
C TRP A 210 15.69 2.10 2.78
N PHE A 211 15.95 1.02 2.06
CA PHE A 211 14.91 0.09 1.64
C PHE A 211 15.40 -1.35 1.58
N THR A 212 14.46 -2.27 1.76
CA THR A 212 14.65 -3.69 1.45
C THR A 212 14.03 -4.03 0.11
N ILE A 213 14.62 -4.98 -0.61
CA ILE A 213 13.95 -5.63 -1.72
C ILE A 213 14.41 -7.08 -1.86
N SER A 214 13.49 -7.97 -2.19
CA SER A 214 13.82 -9.35 -2.54
C SER A 214 14.10 -9.43 -4.03
N GLY A 215 15.20 -10.03 -4.46
CA GLY A 215 15.51 -10.04 -5.89
C GLY A 215 16.93 -10.47 -6.23
N GLN A 216 17.16 -10.57 -7.53
CA GLN A 216 18.40 -11.06 -8.10
C GLN A 216 19.24 -9.87 -8.62
N PRO A 217 20.55 -9.81 -8.28
CA PRO A 217 21.47 -8.88 -8.92
C PRO A 217 21.63 -9.21 -10.42
N PRO A 218 22.16 -8.28 -11.23
CA PRO A 218 22.35 -8.51 -12.65
C PRO A 218 23.52 -9.49 -12.75
N LEU A 219 23.30 -10.65 -13.37
CA LEU A 219 24.26 -11.72 -13.66
C LEU A 219 24.18 -12.94 -12.72
N GLY A 220 23.39 -13.93 -13.16
CA GLY A 220 23.48 -15.31 -12.73
C GLY A 220 22.41 -16.16 -13.42
N ASN A 221 22.74 -17.39 -13.84
CA ASN A 221 21.75 -18.35 -14.37
C ASN A 221 20.91 -19.01 -13.25
N GLU A 222 21.14 -18.63 -12.00
CA GLU A 222 20.45 -19.16 -10.83
C GLU A 222 19.60 -18.06 -10.18
N VAL A 223 18.32 -18.36 -9.93
CA VAL A 223 17.40 -17.44 -9.25
C VAL A 223 17.70 -17.46 -7.76
N GLU A 224 18.35 -16.41 -7.28
CA GLU A 224 18.57 -16.22 -5.85
C GLU A 224 17.45 -15.35 -5.25
N TYR A 225 16.66 -15.93 -4.35
CA TYR A 225 15.67 -15.21 -3.54
C TYR A 225 16.38 -14.45 -2.40
N ALA A 226 17.31 -13.55 -2.75
CA ALA A 226 18.12 -12.81 -1.80
C ALA A 226 17.40 -11.56 -1.31
N LEU A 227 17.48 -11.31 0.00
CA LEU A 227 17.10 -10.03 0.60
C LEU A 227 18.24 -9.03 0.41
N ASN A 228 17.95 -7.93 -0.27
CA ASN A 228 18.89 -6.85 -0.50
C ASN A 228 18.51 -5.63 0.34
N LEU A 229 19.52 -4.90 0.80
CA LEU A 229 19.38 -3.62 1.49
C LEU A 229 20.00 -2.54 0.60
N GLY A 230 19.22 -1.53 0.24
CA GLY A 230 19.66 -0.39 -0.56
C GLY A 230 19.45 0.94 0.16
N LYS A 231 20.12 1.97 -0.33
CA LYS A 231 19.93 3.36 0.09
C LYS A 231 19.69 4.23 -1.14
N ILE A 232 18.65 5.04 -1.10
CA ILE A 232 18.37 6.07 -2.12
C ILE A 232 18.78 7.43 -1.56
N ILE A 233 19.37 8.25 -2.42
CA ILE A 233 19.70 9.66 -2.18
C ILE A 233 18.90 10.46 -3.20
N MET A 234 18.00 11.31 -2.74
CA MET A 234 17.14 12.12 -3.61
C MET A 234 17.84 13.43 -3.93
N GLU A 235 18.01 13.75 -5.21
CA GLU A 235 18.53 15.05 -5.62
C GLU A 235 17.42 16.11 -5.50
N THR A 236 17.65 17.12 -4.66
CA THR A 236 16.75 18.26 -4.48
C THR A 236 17.32 19.46 -5.23
N ASN A 237 16.56 20.00 -6.19
CA ASN A 237 16.91 21.22 -6.91
C ASN A 237 16.58 22.49 -6.12
#